data_AF-A0A4R4WG14-F1
#
_entry.id   AF-A0A4R4WG14-F1
#
_cell.length_a   1.000
_cell.length_b   1.000
_cell.length_c   1.000
_cell.angle_alpha   90.00
_cell.angle_beta   90.00
_cell.angle_gamma   90.00
#
_symmetry.space_group_name_H-M   'P 1'
#
loop_
_entity.id
_entity.type
_entity.pdbx_description
1 polymer ?
#
loop_
_entity_poly.entity_id
_entity_poly.type
_entity_poly.pdbx_seq_one_letter_code
_entity_poly.pdbx_strand_id
1 'polypeptide(L)'
;MTADVQIGAKHHTMRPRELTGQERQTVWTDVILAEDPRIGRFATKAGRTIPVAVLEPTEPWSRTTCPRGWRTGSTRELVPNPPRELVPARS
;
A
#
# COMPACT_ATOMS: atom_id res chain seq x y z
N MET A 1 -4.88 -4.53 -17.75
CA MET A 1 -5.18 -5.62 -16.82
C MET A 1 -5.77 -5.04 -15.54
N THR A 2 -6.71 -5.74 -14.92
CA THR A 2 -7.30 -5.40 -13.62
C THR A 2 -7.23 -6.63 -12.71
N ALA A 3 -7.31 -6.41 -11.41
CA ALA A 3 -7.36 -7.43 -10.37
C ALA A 3 -8.55 -7.15 -9.45
N ASP A 4 -9.23 -8.21 -9.01
CA ASP A 4 -10.22 -8.12 -7.94
C ASP A 4 -9.52 -8.31 -6.59
N VAL A 5 -9.71 -7.37 -5.68
CA VAL A 5 -9.02 -7.32 -4.39
C VAL A 5 -10.04 -7.18 -3.28
N GLN A 6 -10.01 -8.10 -2.31
CA GLN A 6 -10.84 -8.02 -1.12
C GLN A 6 -10.13 -7.23 -0.01
N ILE A 7 -10.76 -6.17 0.47
CA ILE A 7 -10.31 -5.38 1.61
C ILE A 7 -11.41 -5.38 2.66
N GLY A 8 -11.18 -6.10 3.76
CA GLY A 8 -12.22 -6.38 4.75
C GLY A 8 -13.40 -7.14 4.12
N ALA A 9 -14.60 -6.56 4.17
CA ALA A 9 -15.81 -7.16 3.61
C ALA A 9 -16.15 -6.71 2.18
N LYS A 10 -15.33 -5.84 1.56
CA LYS A 10 -15.60 -5.27 0.23
C LYS A 10 -14.62 -5.80 -0.81
N HIS A 11 -15.13 -6.04 -2.01
CA HIS A 11 -14.33 -6.32 -3.20
C HIS A 11 -14.13 -5.04 -4.02
N HIS A 12 -12.95 -4.90 -4.60
CA HIS A 12 -12.54 -3.73 -5.36
C HIS A 12 -11.82 -4.15 -6.65
N THR A 13 -12.26 -3.60 -7.77
CA THR A 13 -11.51 -3.68 -9.02
C THR A 13 -10.37 -2.66 -8.99
N MET A 14 -9.14 -3.16 -9.10
CA MET A 14 -7.93 -2.35 -9.05
C MET A 14 -7.09 -2.62 -10.31
N ARG A 15 -6.32 -1.63 -10.75
CA ARG A 15 -5.27 -1.75 -11.75
C ARG A 15 -3.92 -1.89 -11.02
N PRO A 16 -3.21 -3.02 -11.16
CA PRO A 16 -1.85 -3.13 -10.67
C PRO A 16 -0.90 -2.33 -11.56
N ARG A 17 0.00 -1.59 -10.93
CA ARG A 17 1.16 -0.95 -11.59
C ARG A 17 2.43 -1.42 -10.91
N GLU A 18 3.24 -2.19 -11.62
CA GLU A 18 4.54 -2.62 -11.13
C GLU A 18 5.47 -1.42 -10.97
N LEU A 19 6.13 -1.35 -9.83
CA LEU A 19 7.15 -0.36 -9.53
C LEU A 19 8.50 -0.90 -9.99
N THR A 20 9.32 -0.01 -10.55
CA THR A 20 10.65 -0.36 -11.04
C THR A 20 11.71 0.60 -10.51
N GLY A 21 12.98 0.19 -10.59
CA GLY A 21 14.14 1.01 -10.22
C GLY A 21 14.02 1.66 -8.84
N GLN A 22 14.22 2.98 -8.80
CA GLN A 22 14.26 3.75 -7.56
C GLN A 22 12.89 3.84 -6.88
N GLU A 23 11.79 3.98 -7.64
CA GLU A 23 10.42 4.03 -7.10
C GLU A 23 10.13 2.76 -6.29
N ARG A 24 10.51 1.60 -6.83
CA ARG A 24 10.40 0.32 -6.14
C ARG A 24 11.25 0.27 -4.88
N GLN A 25 12.50 0.75 -4.94
CA GLN A 25 13.41 0.68 -3.81
C GLN A 25 12.94 1.55 -2.64
N THR A 26 12.46 2.76 -2.92
CA THR A 26 11.86 3.66 -1.94
C THR A 26 10.65 3.01 -1.27
N VAL A 27 9.69 2.49 -2.04
CA VAL A 27 8.50 1.82 -1.45
C VAL A 27 8.88 0.57 -0.65
N TRP A 28 9.87 -0.19 -1.12
CA TRP A 28 10.36 -1.36 -0.40
C TRP A 28 10.94 -0.99 0.96
N THR A 29 11.84 -0.01 1.02
CA THR A 29 12.51 0.38 2.28
C THR A 29 11.58 1.17 3.20
N ASP A 30 10.93 2.21 2.66
CA ASP A 30 10.33 3.27 3.49
C ASP A 30 8.88 2.99 3.85
N VAL A 31 8.23 2.06 3.12
CA VAL A 31 6.83 1.68 3.36
C VAL A 31 6.74 0.23 3.79
N ILE A 32 7.21 -0.71 2.97
CA ILE A 32 7.00 -2.15 3.22
C ILE A 32 7.81 -2.61 4.43
N LEU A 33 9.11 -2.33 4.46
CA LEU A 33 9.96 -2.74 5.60
C LEU A 33 9.71 -1.90 6.85
N ALA A 34 9.24 -0.66 6.70
CA ALA A 34 8.83 0.16 7.83
C ALA A 34 7.58 -0.41 8.52
N GLU A 35 6.62 -0.94 7.74
CA GLU A 35 5.40 -1.57 8.27
C GLU A 35 5.67 -2.97 8.87
N ASP A 36 6.42 -3.82 8.17
CA ASP A 36 6.86 -5.11 8.73
C ASP A 36 8.30 -5.47 8.28
N PRO A 37 9.30 -5.23 9.13
CA PRO A 37 10.70 -5.56 8.84
C PRO A 37 10.93 -7.05 8.54
N ARG A 38 10.08 -7.95 9.06
CA ARG A 38 10.24 -9.41 8.87
C ARG A 38 10.01 -9.82 7.43
N ILE A 39 9.35 -8.99 6.61
CA ILE A 39 9.19 -9.23 5.17
C ILE A 39 10.55 -9.26 4.47
N GLY A 40 11.56 -8.56 4.99
CA GLY A 40 12.92 -8.53 4.43
C GLY A 40 13.53 -9.92 4.23
N ARG A 41 13.19 -10.89 5.11
CA ARG A 41 13.67 -12.28 5.01
C ARG A 41 13.28 -12.95 3.69
N PHE A 42 12.17 -12.55 3.07
CA PHE A 42 11.73 -13.11 1.81
C PHE A 42 12.65 -12.69 0.66
N ALA A 43 13.15 -11.45 0.67
CA ALA A 43 14.10 -10.99 -0.32
C ALA A 43 15.42 -11.77 -0.20
N THR A 44 15.90 -11.96 1.03
CA THR A 44 17.08 -12.78 1.31
C THR A 44 16.90 -14.23 0.84
N LYS A 45 15.77 -14.85 1.18
CA LYS A 45 15.47 -16.24 0.81
C LYS A 45 15.31 -16.42 -0.70
N ALA A 46 14.73 -15.45 -1.39
CA ALA A 46 14.46 -15.54 -2.83
C ALA A 46 15.73 -15.35 -3.67
N GLY A 47 16.78 -14.70 -3.14
CA GLY A 47 18.00 -14.40 -3.88
C GLY A 47 17.79 -13.50 -5.11
N ARG A 48 16.63 -12.86 -5.20
CA ARG A 48 16.23 -11.97 -6.30
C ARG A 48 15.41 -10.80 -5.76
N THR A 49 15.32 -9.74 -6.54
CA THR A 49 14.44 -8.61 -6.24
C THR A 49 12.99 -9.07 -6.21
N ILE A 50 12.30 -8.81 -5.10
CA ILE A 50 10.86 -9.07 -4.99
C ILE A 50 10.12 -7.99 -5.78
N PRO A 51 9.27 -8.37 -6.77
CA PRO A 51 8.42 -7.41 -7.48
C PRO A 51 7.48 -6.70 -6.52
N VAL A 52 7.29 -5.40 -6.71
CA VAL A 52 6.38 -4.57 -5.92
C VAL A 52 5.44 -3.87 -6.87
N ALA A 53 4.16 -3.81 -6.54
CA ALA A 53 3.17 -3.09 -7.32
C ALA A 53 2.32 -2.19 -6.42
N VAL A 54 1.91 -1.05 -6.96
CA VAL A 54 0.84 -0.23 -6.39
C VAL A 54 -0.48 -0.68 -6.99
N LEU A 55 -1.52 -0.74 -6.15
CA LEU A 55 -2.87 -1.05 -6.58
C LEU A 55 -3.65 0.25 -6.73
N GLU A 56 -3.90 0.63 -7.98
CA GLU A 56 -4.63 1.85 -8.31
C GLU A 56 -6.11 1.53 -8.51
N PRO A 57 -7.04 2.32 -7.97
CA PRO A 57 -8.47 2.12 -8.22
C PRO A 57 -8.80 2.30 -9.70
N THR A 58 -9.63 1.43 -10.27
CA THR A 58 -10.13 1.66 -11.64
C THR A 58 -11.14 2.79 -11.72
N GLU A 59 -11.79 3.09 -10.59
CA GLU A 59 -12.72 4.20 -10.43
C GLU A 59 -12.27 5.06 -9.24
N PRO A 60 -12.37 6.40 -9.33
CA PRO A 60 -11.98 7.28 -8.25
C PRO A 60 -12.77 6.96 -6.97
N TRP A 61 -12.06 6.87 -5.85
CA TRP A 61 -12.69 6.57 -4.58
C TRP A 61 -13.65 7.69 -4.17
N SER A 62 -14.91 7.32 -3.98
CA SER A 62 -15.90 8.13 -3.30
C SER A 62 -15.78 7.95 -1.79
N ARG A 63 -16.37 8.86 -1.00
CA ARG A 63 -16.48 8.73 0.47
C ARG A 63 -17.07 7.37 0.91
N THR A 64 -17.86 6.72 0.07
CA THR A 64 -18.53 5.45 0.34
C THR A 64 -17.69 4.22 -0.07
N THR A 65 -16.80 4.38 -1.05
CA THR A 65 -15.97 3.29 -1.59
C THR A 65 -14.55 3.26 -1.01
N CYS A 66 -14.08 4.33 -0.35
CA CYS A 66 -12.85 4.30 0.45
C CYS A 66 -12.96 3.32 1.64
N PRO A 67 -11.96 2.42 1.84
CA PRO A 67 -11.86 1.63 3.06
C PRO A 67 -11.75 2.52 4.32
N ARG A 68 -12.32 2.06 5.44
CA ARG A 68 -12.21 2.80 6.71
C ARG A 68 -10.74 2.95 7.12
N GLY A 69 -10.33 4.17 7.44
CA GLY A 69 -8.95 4.51 7.82
C GLY A 69 -8.05 4.97 6.66
N TRP A 70 -8.58 5.02 5.44
CA TRP A 70 -7.86 5.50 4.25
C TRP A 70 -8.42 6.88 3.88
N ARG A 71 -7.55 7.87 3.64
CA ARG A 71 -8.00 9.22 3.25
C ARG A 71 -8.38 9.26 1.76
N THR A 72 -9.47 9.96 1.45
CA THR A 72 -9.83 10.33 0.08
C THR A 72 -8.82 11.35 -0.44
N GLY A 73 -7.95 10.93 -1.35
CA GLY A 73 -7.00 11.78 -2.05
C GLY A 73 -6.85 11.27 -3.47
N SER A 74 -7.04 12.16 -4.46
CA SER A 74 -6.89 11.90 -5.89
C SER A 74 -5.59 11.17 -6.19
N THR A 75 -5.67 9.90 -6.61
CA THR A 75 -4.73 9.01 -7.36
C THR A 75 -3.20 9.08 -7.13
N ARG A 76 -2.66 10.02 -6.37
CA ARG A 76 -1.24 10.33 -6.28
C ARG A 76 -0.59 10.00 -4.94
N GLU A 77 -1.37 9.59 -3.94
CA GLU A 77 -0.82 9.34 -2.61
C GLU A 77 -1.57 8.17 -1.95
N LEU A 78 -1.25 6.96 -2.40
CA LEU A 78 -1.59 5.73 -1.69
C LEU A 78 -0.50 5.42 -0.69
N VAL A 79 -0.40 6.25 0.35
CA VAL A 79 0.43 5.95 1.52
C VAL A 79 -0.46 5.19 2.51
N PRO A 80 -0.11 3.96 2.92
CA PRO A 80 -0.83 3.29 3.99
C PRO A 80 -0.83 4.19 5.23
N ASN A 81 -1.94 4.19 5.96
CA ASN A 81 -2.08 4.96 7.19
C ASN A 81 -0.88 4.64 8.11
N PRO A 82 -0.11 5.63 8.60
CA PRO A 82 0.99 5.33 9.51
C PRO A 82 0.47 4.54 10.71
N PRO A 83 1.31 3.66 11.31
CA PRO A 83 0.92 2.89 12.48
C PRO A 83 0.35 3.81 13.55
N ARG A 84 -0.69 3.32 14.21
CA ARG A 84 -1.56 4.07 15.11
C ARG A 84 -0.84 4.36 16.44
N GLU A 85 0.23 5.14 16.41
CA GLU A 85 0.87 5.72 17.59
C GLU A 85 1.08 7.21 17.40
N LEU A 86 0.98 7.96 18.51
CA LEU A 86 0.97 9.41 18.64
C LEU A 86 -0.40 10.08 18.48
N VAL A 87 -1.35 9.65 19.33
CA VAL A 87 -2.20 10.64 20.01
C VAL A 87 -1.37 11.18 21.18
N PRO A 88 -0.86 12.43 21.16
CA PRO A 88 -0.33 13.00 22.38
C PRO A 88 -1.47 13.14 23.38
N ALA A 89 -1.27 12.57 24.57
CA ALA A 89 -2.13 12.81 25.71
C ALA A 89 -2.24 14.33 25.91
N ARG A 90 -3.47 14.86 25.84
CA ARG A 90 -3.76 16.21 26.31
C ARG A 90 -3.40 16.24 27.80
N SER A 91 -2.44 17.08 28.17
CA SER A 91 -2.31 17.64 29.52
C SER A 91 -2.92 19.03 29.51
#